data_AF-A0A442FDY6-F1
#
_entry.id   AF-A0A442FDY6-F1
#
_cell.length_a   1.000
_cell.length_b   1.000
_cell.length_c   1.000
_cell.angle_alpha   90.00
_cell.angle_beta   90.00
_cell.angle_gamma   90.00
#
_symmetry.space_group_name_H-M   'P 1'
#
loop_
_entity.id
_entity.type
_entity.pdbx_description
1 polymer ?
#
loop_
_entity_poly.entity_id
_entity_poly.type
_entity_poly.pdbx_seq_one_letter_code
_entity_poly.pdbx_strand_id
1 'polypeptide(L)' 'RTTGRFFDDNEKRAIYLGSFSVNNDKPKVYGSGPESDQVGYAFRNSATEWRIEFPAPYYESKLDIMEFKR' A
#
# COMPACT_ATOMS: atom_id res chain seq x y z
N ARG A 1 6.58 -8.17 -4.46
CA ARG A 1 5.57 -8.48 -3.42
C ARG A 1 5.56 -7.32 -2.42
N THR A 2 4.41 -6.98 -1.85
CA THR A 2 4.31 -5.95 -0.82
C THR A 2 4.09 -6.61 0.54
N THR A 3 4.70 -6.07 1.59
CA THR A 3 4.50 -6.52 2.97
C THR A 3 4.36 -5.31 3.85
N GLY A 4 3.28 -5.25 4.62
CA GLY A 4 2.98 -4.07 5.41
C GLY A 4 1.90 -4.33 6.44
N ARG A 5 1.58 -3.27 7.16
CA ARG A 5 0.50 -3.23 8.13
C ARG A 5 -0.55 -2.22 7.67
N PHE A 6 -1.80 -2.55 7.98
CA PHE A 6 -2.91 -1.62 7.87
C PHE A 6 -3.12 -0.98 9.24
N PHE A 7 -3.28 0.34 9.24
CA PHE A 7 -3.61 1.13 10.41
C PHE A 7 -4.99 1.71 10.20
N ASP A 8 -5.92 1.49 11.12
CA ASP A 8 -7.24 2.09 11.02
C ASP A 8 -7.12 3.61 11.16
N ASP A 9 -7.58 4.34 10.14
CA ASP A 9 -7.63 5.80 10.17
C ASP A 9 -9.06 6.29 10.45
N ASN A 10 -10.07 5.67 9.82
CA ASN A 10 -11.48 5.88 10.16
C ASN A 10 -12.36 4.68 9.77
N GLU A 11 -13.66 4.78 10.01
CA GLU A 11 -14.65 3.72 9.71
C GLU A 11 -14.68 3.26 8.24
N LYS A 12 -14.15 4.06 7.31
CA LYS A 12 -14.22 3.85 5.85
C LYS A 12 -12.86 3.68 5.19
N ARG A 13 -11.75 3.96 5.90
CA ARG A 13 -10.39 3.88 5.35
C ARG A 13 -9.36 3.46 6.39
N ALA A 14 -8.38 2.71 5.92
CA ALA A 14 -7.17 2.38 6.65
C ALA A 14 -5.96 2.96 5.90
N ILE A 15 -4.87 3.23 6.61
CA ILE A 15 -3.59 3.59 6.04
C ILE A 15 -2.77 2.30 5.89
N TYR A 16 -2.32 2.02 4.68
CA TYR A 16 -1.33 0.99 4.40
C TYR A 16 0.07 1.58 4.57
N LEU A 17 0.84 1.03 5.50
CA LEU A 17 2.27 1.30 5.65
C LEU A 17 3.02 0.00 5.45
N GLY A 18 3.86 -0.04 4.42
CA GLY A 18 4.58 -1.25 4.09
C GLY A 18 5.80 -0.99 3.24
N SER A 19 6.47 -2.08 2.92
CA SER A 19 7.61 -2.05 2.03
C SER A 19 7.38 -2.97 0.84
N PHE A 20 7.82 -2.51 -0.31
CA PHE A 20 7.82 -3.29 -1.54
C PHE A 20 9.17 -3.95 -1.74
N SER A 21 9.15 -5.21 -2.15
CA SER A 21 10.31 -5.93 -2.65
C SER A 21 10.07 -6.46 -4.05
N VAL A 22 11.09 -6.33 -4.90
CA VAL A 22 11.10 -6.90 -6.25
C VAL A 22 11.68 -8.30 -6.18
N ASN A 23 11.11 -9.27 -6.91
CA ASN A 23 11.62 -10.64 -6.99
C ASN A 23 11.73 -11.35 -5.61
N ASN A 24 12.86 -12.02 -5.38
CA ASN A 24 13.16 -12.84 -4.21
C ASN A 24 13.95 -12.06 -3.14
N ASP A 25 14.02 -10.73 -3.28
CA ASP A 25 14.70 -9.88 -2.32
C ASP A 25 13.96 -9.87 -0.99
N LYS A 26 14.72 -9.84 0.11
CA LYS A 26 14.12 -9.76 1.44
C LYS A 26 13.40 -8.42 1.55
N PRO A 27 12.10 -8.40 1.92
CA PRO A 27 11.41 -7.15 2.13
C PRO A 27 12.16 -6.34 3.18
N LYS A 28 12.64 -5.15 2.77
CA LYS A 28 13.23 -4.18 3.68
C LYS A 28 12.17 -3.76 4.70
N VAL A 29 12.60 -3.35 5.89
CA VAL A 29 11.68 -2.85 6.91
C VAL A 29 11.22 -1.46 6.49
N TYR A 30 9.96 -1.11 6.73
CA TYR A 30 9.47 0.24 6.50
C TYR A 30 10.36 1.26 7.24
N GLY A 31 10.81 2.30 6.53
CA GLY A 31 11.81 3.25 6.99
C GLY A 31 13.24 2.96 6.50
N SER A 32 13.44 1.94 5.64
CA SER A 32 14.77 1.64 5.08
C SER A 32 15.17 2.58 3.93
N GLY A 33 14.23 3.37 3.43
CA GLY A 33 14.46 4.33 2.37
C GLY A 33 13.24 4.47 1.46
N PRO A 34 13.09 5.64 0.83
CA PRO A 34 11.93 5.95 0.02
C PRO A 34 11.77 4.99 -1.16
N GLU A 35 12.86 4.34 -1.61
CA GLU A 35 12.88 3.26 -2.61
C GLU A 35 12.04 2.02 -2.26
N SER A 36 11.95 1.68 -0.99
CA SER A 36 11.21 0.53 -0.50
C SER A 36 9.94 0.93 0.22
N ASP A 37 9.90 2.13 0.78
CA ASP A 37 8.81 2.59 1.62
C ASP A 37 7.57 2.91 0.78
N GLN A 38 6.47 2.26 1.12
CA GLN A 38 5.17 2.45 0.48
C GLN A 38 4.14 2.89 1.50
N VAL A 39 3.46 3.99 1.17
CA VAL A 39 2.35 4.54 1.92
C VAL A 39 1.16 4.63 0.98
N GLY A 40 0.02 4.10 1.40
CA GLY A 40 -1.21 4.17 0.64
C GLY A 40 -2.44 4.26 1.54
N TYR A 41 -3.55 4.69 0.97
CA TYR A 41 -4.85 4.67 1.63
C TYR A 41 -5.66 3.48 1.12
N ALA A 42 -6.01 2.58 2.03
CA ALA A 42 -6.90 1.47 1.78
C ALA A 42 -8.34 1.87 2.07
N PHE A 43 -9.15 2.00 1.03
CA PHE A 43 -10.58 2.26 1.12
C PHE A 43 -11.35 0.96 1.06
N ARG A 44 -12.26 0.76 2.02
CA ARG A 44 -13.21 -0.33 1.99
C ARG A 44 -14.55 0.21 1.49
N ASN A 45 -14.72 0.19 0.17
CA ASN A 45 -15.93 0.70 -0.46
C ASN A 45 -17.14 -0.20 -0.20
N SER A 46 -16.93 -1.52 -0.09
CA SER A 46 -17.99 -2.50 0.22
C SER A 46 -17.42 -3.73 0.93
N ALA A 47 -18.28 -4.63 1.39
CA ALA A 47 -17.86 -5.92 1.95
C ALA A 47 -17.04 -6.76 0.95
N THR A 48 -17.20 -6.52 -0.36
CA THR A 48 -16.58 -7.26 -1.46
C THR A 48 -15.58 -6.44 -2.28
N GLU A 49 -15.50 -5.12 -2.06
CA GLU A 49 -14.67 -4.21 -2.84
C GLU A 49 -13.77 -3.40 -1.93
N TRP A 50 -12.46 -3.57 -2.15
CA TRP A 50 -11.42 -2.81 -1.47
C TRP A 50 -10.46 -2.25 -2.49
N ARG A 51 -10.03 -1.02 -2.25
CA ARG A 51 -9.11 -0.28 -3.11
C ARG A 51 -7.97 0.25 -2.26
N ILE A 52 -6.74 0.13 -2.74
CA ILE A 52 -5.58 0.80 -2.14
C ILE A 52 -5.05 1.82 -3.12
N GLU A 53 -5.05 3.08 -2.72
CA GLU A 53 -4.53 4.20 -3.48
C GLU A 53 -3.16 4.60 -2.94
N PHE A 54 -2.16 4.65 -3.81
CA PHE A 54 -0.80 5.07 -3.49
C PHE A 54 -0.56 6.45 -4.13
N PRO A 55 -0.83 7.55 -3.41
CA PRO A 55 -0.78 8.91 -3.98
C PRO A 55 0.64 9.47 -4.17
N ALA A 56 1.67 8.74 -3.76
CA ALA A 56 3.07 9.11 -3.96
C ALA A 56 3.98 7.86 -3.95
N PRO A 57 3.88 6.96 -4.94
CA PRO A 57 4.83 5.87 -5.05
C PRO A 57 6.19 6.44 -5.45
N TYR A 58 7.26 5.87 -4.93
CA TYR A 58 8.63 6.35 -5.18
C TYR A 58 9.11 6.20 -6.63
N TYR A 59 8.47 5.31 -7.39
CA TYR A 59 8.75 5.08 -8.80
C TYR A 59 7.95 6.05 -9.71
N GLU A 60 8.02 5.88 -11.04
CA GLU A 60 7.48 6.82 -12.05
C GLU A 60 5.97 7.11 -12.00
N SER A 61 5.17 6.34 -11.27
CA SER A 61 3.72 6.54 -11.20
C SER A 61 3.36 7.76 -10.33
N LYS A 62 2.47 8.63 -10.81
CA LYS A 62 1.92 9.73 -9.97
C LYS A 62 0.80 9.25 -9.02
N LEU A 63 0.22 8.08 -9.30
CA LEU A 63 -0.83 7.45 -8.53
C LEU A 63 -0.94 6.00 -8.98
N ASP A 64 -0.79 5.05 -8.06
CA ASP A 64 -1.12 3.65 -8.30
C ASP A 64 -2.41 3.29 -7.55
N ILE A 65 -3.32 2.58 -8.24
CA ILE A 65 -4.57 2.12 -7.65
C ILE A 65 -4.64 0.60 -7.78
N MET A 66 -4.60 -0.09 -6.65
CA MET A 66 -4.87 -1.53 -6.59
C MET A 66 -6.32 -1.76 -6.18
N GLU A 67 -7.12 -2.31 -7.08
CA GLU A 67 -8.50 -2.70 -6.83
C GLU A 67 -8.60 -4.21 -6.68
N PHE A 68 -9.27 -4.64 -5.61
CA PHE A 68 -9.57 -6.03 -5.38
C PHE A 68 -11.09 -6.20 -5.35
N LYS A 69 -11.56 -7.06 -6.25
CA LYS A 69 -12.96 -7.47 -6.35
C LYS A 69 -13.01 -8.96 -6.07
N ARG A 70 -13.84 -9.34 -5.10
CA ARG A 70 -14.07 -10.75 -4.75
C ARG A 70 -15.28 -11.30 -5.49
#